data_AF-A0A930TH86-F1
#
_entry.id   AF-A0A930TH86-F1
#
_cell.length_a   1.000
_cell.length_b   1.000
_cell.length_c   1.000
_cell.angle_alpha   90.00
_cell.angle_beta   90.00
_cell.angle_gamma   90.00
#
_symmetry.space_group_name_H-M   'P 1'
#
loop_
_entity.id
_entity.type
_entity.pdbx_description
1 polymer ?
#
loop_
_entity_poly.entity_id
_entity_poly.type
_entity_poly.pdbx_seq_one_letter_code
_entity_poly.pdbx_strand_id
1 'polypeptide(L)'
;MWDLADWHPYTRQALNWAVIAGSVLLCLLILPTRLPGMELLNTGPNWLLIWVVAWSVKRTVFQGAIAGLALGLIQDGMTAPDPSHALSLVVVGVMTARLQKQRYIKEDFISIALIVFGMAVVAETIMALQFSWQSLSDNSASRELGSIWLYHQQVALCSAILSSLWAPVLYYPLNRWWEQLQDIEQPQL
;
A
#
# COMPACT_ATOMS: atom_id res chain seq x y z
N MET A 1 4.47 -29.30 -10.22
CA MET A 1 5.39 -28.55 -11.11
C MET A 1 4.55 -28.09 -12.28
N TRP A 2 4.20 -26.80 -12.33
CA TRP A 2 3.48 -26.21 -13.46
C TRP A 2 4.50 -25.41 -14.26
N ASP A 3 4.87 -25.89 -15.45
CA ASP A 3 5.85 -25.24 -16.32
C ASP A 3 5.23 -23.99 -16.96
N LEU A 4 5.30 -22.86 -16.23
CA LEU A 4 5.01 -21.51 -16.75
C LEU A 4 5.94 -21.15 -17.92
N ALA A 5 7.04 -21.90 -18.10
CA ALA A 5 8.06 -21.77 -19.13
C ALA A 5 7.55 -22.05 -20.57
N ASP A 6 6.44 -22.77 -20.73
CA ASP A 6 5.93 -23.13 -22.07
C ASP A 6 4.85 -22.16 -22.61
N TRP A 7 4.40 -21.22 -21.78
CA TRP A 7 3.25 -20.38 -22.12
C TRP A 7 3.64 -19.19 -23.00
N HIS A 8 2.82 -18.94 -24.03
CA HIS A 8 2.97 -17.82 -24.96
C HIS A 8 3.04 -16.47 -24.20
N PRO A 9 3.86 -15.49 -24.63
CA PRO A 9 4.06 -14.21 -23.92
C PRO A 9 2.76 -13.46 -23.62
N TYR A 10 1.78 -13.49 -24.53
CA TYR A 10 0.45 -12.90 -24.31
C TYR A 10 -0.31 -13.55 -23.14
N THR A 11 -0.24 -14.86 -22.99
CA THR A 11 -0.91 -15.60 -21.91
C THR A 11 -0.26 -15.30 -20.55
N ARG A 12 1.06 -15.13 -20.53
CA ARG A 12 1.81 -14.72 -19.33
C ARG A 12 1.45 -13.30 -18.91
N GLN A 13 1.36 -12.38 -19.88
CA GLN A 13 0.97 -11.01 -19.61
C GLN A 13 -0.46 -10.94 -19.07
N ALA A 14 -1.40 -11.67 -19.69
CA ALA A 14 -2.77 -11.80 -19.20
C ALA A 14 -2.85 -12.38 -17.78
N LEU A 15 -2.06 -13.41 -17.47
CA LEU A 15 -1.95 -13.97 -16.11
C LEU A 15 -1.40 -12.95 -15.11
N ASN A 16 -0.36 -12.19 -15.48
CA ASN A 16 0.18 -11.15 -14.62
C ASN A 16 -0.88 -10.08 -14.33
N TRP A 17 -1.59 -9.61 -15.36
CA TRP A 17 -2.74 -8.70 -15.20
C TRP A 17 -3.83 -9.31 -14.31
N ALA A 18 -4.13 -10.59 -14.46
CA ALA A 18 -5.11 -11.28 -13.62
C ALA A 18 -4.66 -11.39 -12.16
N VAL A 19 -3.38 -11.63 -11.89
CA VAL A 19 -2.83 -11.67 -10.52
C VAL A 19 -2.79 -10.28 -9.89
N ILE A 20 -2.46 -9.24 -10.66
CA ILE A 20 -2.51 -7.85 -10.23
C ILE A 20 -3.95 -7.47 -9.88
N ALA A 21 -4.88 -7.64 -10.82
CA ALA A 21 -6.28 -7.32 -10.62
C ALA A 21 -6.89 -8.16 -9.49
N GLY A 22 -6.58 -9.46 -9.44
CA GLY A 22 -7.06 -10.37 -8.41
C GLY A 22 -6.53 -10.03 -7.02
N SER A 23 -5.24 -9.69 -6.89
CA SER A 23 -4.67 -9.28 -5.59
C SER A 23 -5.20 -7.92 -5.12
N VAL A 24 -5.37 -6.95 -6.02
CA VAL A 24 -6.01 -5.67 -5.71
C VAL A 24 -7.47 -5.88 -5.30
N LEU A 25 -8.23 -6.66 -6.07
CA LEU A 25 -9.63 -6.95 -5.79
C LEU A 25 -9.80 -7.70 -4.47
N LEU A 26 -8.89 -8.63 -4.16
CA LEU A 26 -8.86 -9.32 -2.88
C LEU A 26 -8.54 -8.36 -1.73
N CYS A 27 -7.57 -7.46 -1.88
CA CYS A 27 -7.33 -6.39 -0.89
C CYS A 27 -8.57 -5.51 -0.69
N LEU A 28 -9.29 -5.17 -1.76
CA LEU A 28 -10.52 -4.37 -1.71
C LEU A 28 -11.68 -5.11 -1.04
N LEU A 29 -11.83 -6.42 -1.28
CA LEU A 29 -12.87 -7.24 -0.66
C LEU A 29 -12.58 -7.51 0.82
N ILE A 30 -11.31 -7.58 1.21
CA ILE A 30 -10.92 -7.77 2.61
C ILE A 30 -11.03 -6.47 3.41
N LEU A 31 -10.88 -5.31 2.76
CA LEU A 31 -11.00 -3.98 3.39
C LEU A 31 -12.30 -3.79 4.20
N PRO A 32 -13.51 -4.13 3.71
CA PRO A 32 -14.74 -4.05 4.50
C PRO A 32 -14.96 -5.23 5.47
N THR A 33 -14.21 -6.33 5.33
CA THR A 33 -14.34 -7.48 6.24
C THR A 33 -13.60 -7.19 7.54
N ARG A 34 -14.32 -6.61 8.49
CA ARG A 34 -13.87 -6.35 9.87
C ARG A 34 -13.85 -7.66 10.68
N LEU A 35 -12.98 -8.59 10.30
CA LEU A 35 -12.85 -9.87 10.99
C LEU A 35 -12.25 -9.66 12.39
N PRO A 36 -12.74 -10.39 13.42
CA PRO A 36 -12.21 -10.29 14.77
C PRO A 36 -10.72 -10.67 14.78
N GLY A 37 -9.87 -9.76 15.25
CA GLY A 37 -8.40 -9.89 15.21
C GLY A 37 -7.70 -9.06 14.13
N MET A 38 -8.46 -8.47 13.19
CA MET A 38 -7.96 -7.52 12.19
C MET A 38 -8.22 -6.06 12.57
N GLU A 39 -8.77 -5.78 13.75
CA GLU A 39 -9.06 -4.44 14.21
C GLU A 39 -8.40 -4.16 15.55
N LEU A 40 -7.72 -3.03 15.65
CA LEU A 40 -7.30 -2.44 16.91
C LEU A 40 -8.02 -1.09 17.00
N LEU A 41 -8.80 -0.88 18.07
CA LEU A 41 -9.48 0.39 18.33
C LEU A 41 -10.33 0.89 17.14
N ASN A 42 -11.16 0.01 16.56
CA ASN A 42 -12.00 0.27 15.38
C ASN A 42 -11.22 0.65 14.09
N THR A 43 -9.89 0.50 14.09
CA THR A 43 -9.01 0.77 12.96
C THR A 43 -8.47 -0.54 12.39
N GLY A 44 -8.71 -0.78 11.10
CA GLY A 44 -8.20 -1.94 10.38
C GLY A 44 -6.85 -1.69 9.69
N PRO A 45 -6.14 -2.74 9.24
CA PRO A 45 -4.94 -2.62 8.42
C PRO A 45 -5.26 -1.99 7.06
N ASN A 46 -4.33 -1.19 6.56
CA ASN A 46 -4.43 -0.60 5.23
C ASN A 46 -3.86 -1.57 4.19
N TRP A 47 -4.70 -2.49 3.72
CA TRP A 47 -4.34 -3.50 2.72
C TRP A 47 -3.83 -2.90 1.40
N LEU A 48 -4.40 -1.78 0.97
CA LEU A 48 -4.00 -1.08 -0.25
C LEU A 48 -2.61 -0.47 -0.11
N LEU A 49 -2.29 0.11 1.05
CA LEU A 49 -0.95 0.61 1.35
C LEU A 49 0.08 -0.51 1.31
N ILE A 50 -0.19 -1.66 1.97
CA ILE A 50 0.70 -2.83 1.93
C ILE A 50 0.96 -3.25 0.48
N TRP A 51 -0.11 -3.31 -0.33
CA TRP A 51 0.00 -3.69 -1.73
C TRP A 51 0.81 -2.68 -2.55
N VAL A 52 0.56 -1.37 -2.38
CA VAL A 52 1.32 -0.31 -3.07
C VAL A 52 2.80 -0.39 -2.70
N VAL A 53 3.11 -0.60 -1.41
CA VAL A 53 4.48 -0.77 -0.95
C VAL A 53 5.10 -1.99 -1.64
N ALA A 54 4.48 -3.16 -1.53
CA ALA A 54 4.97 -4.41 -2.11
C ALA A 54 5.21 -4.31 -3.62
N TRP A 55 4.28 -3.69 -4.35
CA TRP A 55 4.39 -3.45 -5.78
C TRP A 55 5.52 -2.48 -6.13
N SER A 56 5.68 -1.42 -5.35
CA SER A 56 6.61 -0.32 -5.64
C SER A 56 8.06 -0.62 -5.28
N VAL A 57 8.34 -1.60 -4.39
CA VAL A 57 9.70 -1.92 -3.94
C VAL A 57 10.66 -2.19 -5.11
N LYS A 58 10.28 -3.04 -6.06
CA LYS A 58 11.17 -3.46 -7.18
C LYS A 58 10.92 -2.69 -8.48
N ARG A 59 10.21 -1.57 -8.43
CA ARG A 59 9.72 -0.84 -9.61
C ARG A 59 10.19 0.60 -9.65
N THR A 60 10.00 1.24 -10.80
CA THR A 60 10.37 2.65 -10.97
C THR A 60 9.43 3.57 -10.19
N VAL A 61 9.91 4.75 -9.83
CA VAL A 61 9.13 5.78 -9.11
C VAL A 61 7.84 6.11 -9.86
N PHE A 62 7.89 6.16 -11.19
CA PHE A 62 6.73 6.45 -12.02
C PHE A 62 5.67 5.33 -11.93
N GLN A 63 6.09 4.07 -11.94
CA GLN A 63 5.19 2.94 -11.77
C GLN A 63 4.57 2.90 -10.36
N GLY A 64 5.35 3.22 -9.33
CA GLY A 64 4.85 3.33 -7.95
C GLY A 64 3.85 4.48 -7.78
N ALA A 65 4.10 5.63 -8.41
CA ALA A 65 3.17 6.77 -8.42
C ALA A 65 1.84 6.42 -9.10
N ILE A 66 1.88 5.77 -10.27
CA ILE A 66 0.67 5.35 -10.99
C ILE A 66 -0.12 4.33 -10.18
N ALA A 67 0.56 3.35 -9.56
CA ALA A 67 -0.10 2.36 -8.72
C ALA A 67 -0.79 3.02 -7.51
N GLY A 68 -0.10 3.93 -6.83
CA GLY A 68 -0.67 4.70 -5.72
C GLY A 68 -1.86 5.56 -6.14
N LEU A 69 -1.78 6.22 -7.30
CA LEU A 69 -2.86 7.04 -7.84
C LEU A 69 -4.08 6.20 -8.20
N ALA A 70 -3.88 5.10 -8.93
CA ALA A 70 -4.97 4.22 -9.35
C ALA A 70 -5.68 3.61 -8.13
N LEU A 71 -4.92 3.08 -7.17
CA LEU A 71 -5.51 2.48 -5.97
C LEU A 71 -6.18 3.50 -5.07
N GLY A 72 -5.61 4.68 -4.91
CA GLY A 72 -6.23 5.72 -4.11
C GLY A 72 -7.47 6.33 -4.76
N LEU A 73 -7.54 6.44 -6.09
CA LEU A 73 -8.79 6.81 -6.77
C LEU A 73 -9.86 5.72 -6.64
N ILE A 74 -9.47 4.44 -6.69
CA ILE A 74 -10.41 3.34 -6.44
C ILE A 74 -10.92 3.40 -4.99
N GLN A 75 -10.03 3.68 -4.04
CA GLN A 75 -10.39 3.82 -2.63
C GLN A 75 -11.32 5.03 -2.44
N ASP A 76 -10.97 6.20 -2.98
CA ASP A 76 -11.78 7.42 -2.94
C ASP A 76 -13.15 7.24 -3.62
N GLY A 77 -13.27 6.34 -4.60
CA GLY A 77 -14.54 5.98 -5.21
C GLY A 77 -15.40 5.04 -4.38
N MET A 78 -14.80 4.27 -3.46
CA MET A 78 -15.50 3.37 -2.54
C MET A 78 -15.81 4.02 -1.19
N THR A 79 -14.97 4.95 -0.74
CA THR A 79 -15.13 5.70 0.52
C THR A 79 -15.58 7.13 0.24
N ALA A 80 -15.75 7.94 1.30
CA ALA A 80 -15.96 9.37 1.10
C ALA A 80 -14.71 9.98 0.41
N PRO A 81 -14.87 10.87 -0.59
CA PRO A 81 -13.75 11.44 -1.35
C PRO A 81 -12.95 12.51 -0.59
N ASP A 82 -13.45 13.00 0.55
CA ASP A 82 -12.81 14.00 1.38
C ASP A 82 -12.40 13.40 2.74
N PRO A 83 -11.08 13.33 3.07
CA PRO A 83 -9.89 13.71 2.30
C PRO A 83 -9.44 12.61 1.32
N SER A 84 -8.68 13.00 0.29
CA SER A 84 -8.25 12.08 -0.77
C SER A 84 -7.15 11.12 -0.29
N HIS A 85 -7.46 9.82 -0.36
CA HIS A 85 -6.49 8.75 -0.18
C HIS A 85 -5.50 8.66 -1.35
N ALA A 86 -5.87 9.12 -2.55
CA ALA A 86 -4.98 9.16 -3.71
C ALA A 86 -3.68 9.90 -3.45
N LEU A 87 -3.74 11.08 -2.82
CA LEU A 87 -2.52 11.85 -2.53
C LEU A 87 -1.58 11.07 -1.60
N SER A 88 -2.12 10.48 -0.53
CA SER A 88 -1.33 9.70 0.42
C SER A 88 -0.66 8.47 -0.21
N LEU A 89 -1.39 7.70 -1.03
CA LEU A 89 -0.88 6.48 -1.65
C LEU A 89 0.11 6.77 -2.78
N VAL A 90 -0.04 7.87 -3.51
CA VAL A 90 0.96 8.34 -4.47
C VAL A 90 2.28 8.64 -3.77
N VAL A 91 2.25 9.38 -2.67
CA VAL A 91 3.47 9.72 -1.90
C VAL A 91 4.13 8.45 -1.36
N VAL A 92 3.36 7.53 -0.80
CA VAL A 92 3.88 6.23 -0.34
C VAL A 92 4.53 5.43 -1.47
N GLY A 93 3.89 5.32 -2.63
CA GLY A 93 4.43 4.61 -3.79
C GLY A 93 5.74 5.22 -4.29
N VAL A 94 5.80 6.56 -4.37
CA VAL A 94 7.01 7.31 -4.75
C VAL A 94 8.14 7.11 -3.75
N MET A 95 7.85 7.27 -2.46
CA MET A 95 8.86 7.13 -1.39
C MET A 95 9.39 5.70 -1.32
N THR A 96 8.52 4.70 -1.44
CA THR A 96 8.91 3.29 -1.42
C THR A 96 9.83 2.94 -2.60
N ALA A 97 9.47 3.36 -3.81
CA ALA A 97 10.30 3.11 -5.00
C ALA A 97 11.67 3.84 -4.94
N ARG A 98 11.74 4.98 -4.23
CA ARG A 98 12.99 5.70 -3.96
C ARG A 98 13.87 4.97 -2.94
N LEU A 99 13.25 4.42 -1.90
CA LEU A 99 13.91 3.76 -0.78
C LEU A 99 14.76 2.55 -1.25
N GLN A 100 14.20 1.72 -2.14
CA GLN A 100 14.90 0.52 -2.62
C GLN A 100 16.06 0.83 -3.58
N LYS A 101 15.94 1.90 -4.39
CA LYS A 101 17.02 2.32 -5.31
C LYS A 101 18.32 2.66 -4.58
N GLN A 102 18.24 3.03 -3.31
CA GLN A 102 19.42 3.37 -2.51
C GLN A 102 20.20 2.14 -2.01
N ARG A 103 19.75 0.89 -2.30
CA ARG A 103 20.46 -0.37 -1.97
C ARG A 103 20.84 -0.57 -0.50
N TYR A 104 20.27 0.24 0.41
CA TYR A 104 20.57 0.22 1.85
C TYR A 104 19.77 -0.82 2.65
N ILE A 105 18.87 -1.58 2.00
CA ILE A 105 17.90 -2.41 2.72
C ILE A 105 18.05 -3.87 2.30
N LYS A 106 18.37 -4.72 3.29
CA LYS A 106 18.26 -6.17 3.16
C LYS A 106 16.78 -6.52 3.04
N GLU A 107 16.42 -7.38 2.09
CA GLU A 107 15.06 -7.92 1.87
C GLU A 107 14.67 -8.91 2.97
N ASP A 108 14.91 -8.55 4.24
CA ASP A 108 14.53 -9.32 5.41
C ASP A 108 13.07 -9.03 5.75
N PHE A 109 12.35 -10.03 6.27
CA PHE A 109 10.95 -9.90 6.68
C PHE A 109 10.70 -8.68 7.61
N ILE A 110 11.68 -8.41 8.50
CA ILE A 110 11.65 -7.28 9.43
C ILE A 110 11.76 -5.95 8.67
N SER A 111 12.64 -5.85 7.68
CA SER A 111 12.81 -4.63 6.89
C SER A 111 11.52 -4.27 6.15
N ILE A 112 10.83 -5.25 5.55
CA ILE A 112 9.57 -5.02 4.83
C ILE A 112 8.48 -4.52 5.80
N ALA A 113 8.36 -5.16 6.96
CA ALA A 113 7.43 -4.71 8.00
C ALA A 113 7.75 -3.27 8.45
N LEU A 114 9.02 -2.93 8.65
CA LEU A 114 9.45 -1.57 9.01
C LEU A 114 9.16 -0.53 7.93
N ILE A 115 9.33 -0.89 6.64
CA ILE A 115 8.97 0.00 5.53
C ILE A 115 7.47 0.26 5.55
N VAL A 116 6.65 -0.78 5.62
CA VAL A 116 5.19 -0.63 5.65
C VAL A 116 4.75 0.18 6.86
N PHE A 117 5.35 -0.06 8.03
CA PHE A 117 5.10 0.73 9.23
C PHE A 117 5.38 2.21 8.99
N GLY A 118 6.57 2.55 8.49
CA GLY A 118 6.96 3.94 8.22
C GLY A 118 6.07 4.60 7.18
N MET A 119 5.73 3.88 6.11
CA MET A 119 4.85 4.40 5.05
C MET A 119 3.41 4.58 5.53
N ALA A 120 2.91 3.73 6.43
CA ALA A 120 1.61 3.91 7.07
C ALA A 120 1.57 5.18 7.92
N VAL A 121 2.60 5.42 8.75
CA VAL A 121 2.71 6.68 9.51
C VAL A 121 2.74 7.90 8.58
N VAL A 122 3.47 7.83 7.46
CA VAL A 122 3.51 8.91 6.46
C VAL A 122 2.15 9.13 5.82
N ALA A 123 1.46 8.07 5.40
CA ALA A 123 0.14 8.17 4.77
C ALA A 123 -0.90 8.82 5.71
N GLU A 124 -0.93 8.39 6.97
CA GLU A 124 -1.82 8.91 7.99
C GLU A 124 -1.49 10.36 8.37
N THR A 125 -0.20 10.70 8.42
CA THR A 125 0.23 12.10 8.62
C THR A 125 -0.24 12.99 7.47
N ILE A 126 -0.15 12.50 6.23
CA ILE A 126 -0.66 13.24 5.06
C ILE A 126 -2.18 13.41 5.13
N MET A 127 -2.93 12.38 5.55
CA MET A 127 -4.38 12.51 5.76
C MET A 127 -4.72 13.49 6.88
N ALA A 128 -4.01 13.43 8.02
CA ALA A 128 -4.19 14.38 9.11
C ALA A 128 -3.88 15.83 8.68
N LEU A 129 -2.86 16.03 7.83
CA LEU A 129 -2.56 17.33 7.23
C LEU A 129 -3.66 17.80 6.28
N GLN A 130 -4.21 16.92 5.45
CA GLN A 130 -5.36 17.25 4.58
C GLN A 130 -6.57 17.68 5.41
N PHE A 131 -6.93 16.93 6.45
CA PHE A 131 -8.00 17.29 7.38
C PHE A 131 -7.74 18.63 8.07
N SER A 132 -6.50 18.89 8.50
CA SER A 132 -6.11 20.14 9.14
C SER A 132 -6.26 21.33 8.18
N TRP A 133 -5.88 21.15 6.91
CA TRP A 133 -6.00 22.18 5.88
C TRP A 133 -7.47 22.49 5.54
N GLN A 134 -8.29 21.44 5.40
CA GLN A 134 -9.72 21.60 5.16
C GLN A 134 -10.42 22.32 6.32
N SER A 135 -10.06 21.97 7.57
CA SER A 135 -10.59 22.62 8.78
C SER A 135 -10.20 24.10 8.89
N LEU A 136 -8.98 24.47 8.48
CA LEU A 136 -8.54 25.87 8.43
C LEU A 136 -9.27 26.67 7.34
N SER A 137 -9.60 26.05 6.21
CA SER A 137 -10.34 26.69 5.12
C SER A 137 -11.79 26.99 5.48
N ASP A 138 -12.39 26.23 6.41
CA ASP A 138 -13.81 26.34 6.75
C ASP A 138 -14.11 27.28 7.94
N ASN A 139 -13.10 27.97 8.50
CA ASN A 139 -13.22 29.00 9.56
C ASN A 139 -14.00 28.59 10.84
N SER A 140 -14.37 27.32 11.00
CA SER A 140 -15.37 26.87 11.97
C SER A 140 -14.81 26.08 13.18
N ALA A 141 -13.53 25.65 13.20
CA ALA A 141 -13.10 24.68 14.20
C ALA A 141 -11.61 24.72 14.65
N SER A 142 -11.07 25.90 14.99
CA SER A 142 -9.70 25.99 15.55
C SER A 142 -9.53 25.35 16.94
N ARG A 143 -10.62 24.98 17.63
CA ARG A 143 -10.61 24.38 18.97
C ARG A 143 -10.57 22.84 19.01
N GLU A 144 -10.81 22.15 17.89
CA GLU A 144 -10.88 20.68 17.86
C GLU A 144 -9.63 20.00 17.29
N LEU A 145 -8.72 20.76 16.65
CA LEU A 145 -7.52 20.24 15.98
C LEU A 145 -6.62 19.39 16.88
N GLY A 146 -6.45 19.77 18.15
CA GLY A 146 -5.63 19.01 19.10
C GLY A 146 -6.21 17.63 19.43
N SER A 147 -7.53 17.52 19.53
CA SER A 147 -8.22 16.25 19.79
C SER A 147 -8.25 15.34 18.55
N ILE A 148 -8.42 15.93 17.36
CA ILE A 148 -8.35 15.24 16.07
C ILE A 148 -6.94 14.69 15.85
N TRP A 149 -5.90 15.44 16.22
CA TRP A 149 -4.51 15.03 16.08
C TRP A 149 -4.14 13.87 17.00
N LEU A 150 -4.55 13.92 18.28
CA LEU A 150 -4.34 12.81 19.22
C LEU A 150 -5.06 11.53 18.78
N TYR A 151 -6.30 11.66 18.29
CA TYR A 151 -7.04 10.55 17.73
C TYR A 151 -6.37 9.98 16.48
N HIS A 152 -5.98 10.83 15.51
CA HIS A 152 -5.27 10.40 14.31
C HIS A 152 -3.91 9.78 14.63
N GLN A 153 -3.19 10.24 15.64
CA GLN A 153 -1.92 9.64 16.05
C GLN A 153 -2.12 8.21 16.58
N GLN A 154 -3.17 7.97 17.37
CA GLN A 154 -3.50 6.64 17.85
C GLN A 154 -3.94 5.71 16.70
N VAL A 155 -4.81 6.21 15.82
CA VAL A 155 -5.26 5.50 14.62
C VAL A 155 -4.07 5.16 13.72
N ALA A 156 -3.17 6.11 13.49
CA ALA A 156 -1.98 5.94 12.66
C ALA A 156 -1.03 4.87 13.20
N LEU A 157 -0.80 4.86 14.52
CA LEU A 157 0.03 3.85 15.14
C LEU A 157 -0.62 2.46 15.08
N CYS A 158 -1.93 2.37 15.31
CA CYS A 158 -2.65 1.09 15.21
C CYS A 158 -2.66 0.56 13.78
N SER A 159 -2.95 1.41 12.79
CA SER A 159 -2.96 1.04 11.37
C SER A 159 -1.55 0.67 10.90
N ALA A 160 -0.52 1.37 11.34
CA ALA A 160 0.88 1.04 11.02
C ALA A 160 1.33 -0.29 11.62
N ILE A 161 1.02 -0.55 12.90
CA ILE A 161 1.34 -1.83 13.56
C ILE A 161 0.62 -2.98 12.84
N LEU A 162 -0.69 -2.87 12.61
CA LEU A 162 -1.44 -3.92 11.92
C LEU A 162 -0.93 -4.13 10.50
N SER A 163 -0.71 -3.06 9.75
CA SER A 163 -0.25 -3.16 8.36
C SER A 163 1.14 -3.77 8.26
N SER A 164 2.05 -3.39 9.17
CA SER A 164 3.39 -3.98 9.23
C SER A 164 3.38 -5.46 9.61
N LEU A 165 2.46 -5.89 10.48
CA LEU A 165 2.33 -7.29 10.88
C LEU A 165 1.83 -8.16 9.72
N TRP A 166 0.89 -7.64 8.93
CA TRP A 166 0.36 -8.33 7.75
C TRP A 166 1.22 -8.17 6.49
N ALA A 167 2.18 -7.25 6.49
CA ALA A 167 3.02 -6.97 5.33
C ALA A 167 3.78 -8.18 4.80
N PRO A 168 4.49 -8.99 5.62
CA PRO A 168 5.21 -10.16 5.11
C PRO A 168 4.31 -11.20 4.47
N VAL A 169 3.09 -11.38 5.02
CA VAL A 169 2.11 -12.36 4.54
C VAL A 169 1.66 -12.02 3.12
N LEU A 170 1.49 -10.73 2.83
CA LEU A 170 1.06 -10.26 1.52
C LEU A 170 2.24 -10.09 0.55
N TYR A 171 3.37 -9.58 1.04
CA TYR A 171 4.56 -9.33 0.25
C TYR A 171 5.17 -10.61 -0.30
N TYR A 172 5.34 -11.65 0.53
CA TYR A 172 6.05 -12.86 0.15
C TYR A 172 5.45 -13.60 -1.07
N PRO A 173 4.15 -13.92 -1.11
CA PRO A 173 3.57 -14.61 -2.27
C PRO A 173 3.60 -13.75 -3.54
N LEU A 174 3.38 -12.44 -3.42
CA LEU A 174 3.41 -11.51 -4.54
C LEU A 174 4.83 -11.34 -5.11
N ASN A 175 5.81 -11.14 -4.24
CA ASN A 175 7.21 -11.00 -4.62
C ASN A 175 7.72 -12.28 -5.30
N ARG A 176 7.42 -13.45 -4.76
CA ARG A 176 7.81 -14.73 -5.35
C ARG A 176 7.21 -14.94 -6.74
N TRP A 177 5.97 -14.52 -6.97
CA TRP A 177 5.34 -14.58 -8.29
C TRP A 177 6.04 -13.67 -9.31
N TRP A 178 6.37 -12.43 -8.94
CA TRP A 178 7.07 -11.51 -9.84
C TRP A 178 8.52 -11.90 -10.10
N GLU A 179 9.23 -12.47 -9.12
CA GLU A 179 10.57 -13.04 -9.32
C GLU A 179 10.54 -14.19 -10.34
N GLN A 180 9.59 -15.12 -10.20
CA GLN A 180 9.43 -16.21 -11.16
C GLN A 180 9.16 -15.70 -12.58
N LEU A 181 8.36 -14.65 -12.74
CA LEU A 181 8.14 -14.05 -14.05
C LEU A 181 9.41 -13.40 -14.61
N GLN A 182 10.19 -12.69 -13.78
CA GLN A 182 11.44 -12.07 -14.20
C GLN A 182 12.50 -13.09 -14.62
N ASP A 183 12.66 -14.18 -13.86
CA ASP A 183 13.62 -15.24 -14.15
C ASP A 183 13.28 -15.97 -15.47
N ILE A 184 11.99 -16.08 -15.81
CA ILE A 184 11.55 -16.69 -17.08
C ILE A 184 11.73 -15.73 -18.27
N GLU A 185 11.60 -14.43 -18.05
CA GLU A 185 11.68 -13.40 -19.09
C GLU A 185 13.13 -13.01 -19.42
N GLN A 186 14.05 -13.23 -18.48
CA GLN A 186 15.50 -13.14 -18.68
C GLN A 186 16.16 -14.53 -18.58
N PRO A 187 16.07 -15.39 -19.61
CA PRO A 187 16.92 -16.57 -19.65
C PRO A 187 18.37 -16.08 -19.67
N GLN A 188 19.14 -16.52 -18.68
CA GLN A 188 20.50 -16.08 -18.41
C GLN A 188 21.34 -15.97 -19.70
N LEU A 189 21.79 -14.75 -20.00
CA LEU A 189 22.89 -14.48 -20.93
C LEU A 189 24.22 -14.85 -20.27
#